data_AF-A0A9E8SJ88-F1
#
_entry.id   AF-A0A9E8SJ88-F1
#
_cell.length_a   1.000
_cell.length_b   1.000
_cell.length_c   1.000
_cell.angle_alpha   90.00
_cell.angle_beta   90.00
_cell.angle_gamma   90.00
#
_symmetry.space_group_name_H-M   'P 1'
#
loop_
_entity.id
_entity.type
_entity.pdbx_description
1 polymer ?
#
loop_
_entity_poly.entity_id
_entity_poly.type
_entity_poly.pdbx_seq_one_letter_code
_entity_poly.pdbx_strand_id
1 'polypeptide(L)'
;MGNEGDILYFDPFYFKKGNASKPKYFIVLKSLGEKSLLASLPSSLNFCPTDIVDKDGCIEVPEACFNCFVFKGKSPVTTSGWCFPMDTYLYGQQIDEYEIAILKDIYPVEGLDYRIIGTLKSLLFHDMKKCFINSANVKRKFRKLLSS
;
A
#
# COMPACT_ATOMS: atom_id res chain seq x y z
N MET A 1 -0.65 10.26 11.17
CA MET A 1 -0.48 9.79 9.78
C MET A 1 0.49 8.60 9.66
N GLY A 2 0.28 7.56 10.47
CA GLY A 2 0.78 6.20 10.21
C GLY A 2 2.23 5.89 10.58
N ASN A 3 2.40 4.80 11.30
CA ASN A 3 3.64 4.07 11.45
C ASN A 3 3.81 3.06 10.30
N GLU A 4 4.99 2.44 10.20
CA GLU A 4 5.20 1.34 9.25
C GLU A 4 4.20 0.21 9.47
N GLY A 5 3.55 -0.22 8.39
CA GLY A 5 2.50 -1.25 8.42
C GLY A 5 1.10 -0.72 8.69
N ASP A 6 0.94 0.57 9.01
CA ASP A 6 -0.40 1.14 9.20
C ASP A 6 -1.16 1.24 7.88
N ILE A 7 -2.45 0.90 7.96
CA ILE A 7 -3.45 1.12 6.92
C ILE A 7 -4.19 2.41 7.28
N LEU A 8 -4.04 3.42 6.44
CA LEU A 8 -4.79 4.66 6.50
C LEU A 8 -5.92 4.61 5.48
N TYR A 9 -7.04 5.26 5.79
CA TYR A 9 -8.16 5.44 4.88
C TYR A 9 -8.47 6.93 4.75
N PHE A 10 -8.54 7.41 3.51
CA PHE A 10 -8.85 8.78 3.15
C PHE A 10 -10.15 8.81 2.37
N ASP A 11 -11.05 9.74 2.66
CA ASP A 11 -12.30 9.93 1.93
C ASP A 11 -12.70 11.42 1.89
N PRO A 12 -12.42 12.15 0.80
CA PRO A 12 -11.82 11.67 -0.45
C PRO A 12 -10.27 11.70 -0.43
N PHE A 13 -9.61 10.87 -1.24
CA PHE A 13 -8.17 10.97 -1.50
C PHE A 13 -7.88 11.77 -2.79
N TYR A 14 -7.03 12.80 -2.69
CA TYR A 14 -6.55 13.62 -3.81
C TYR A 14 -5.26 13.06 -4.42
N PHE A 15 -5.30 12.69 -5.71
CA PHE A 15 -4.15 12.15 -6.43
C PHE A 15 -3.24 13.27 -6.98
N LYS A 16 -1.93 13.07 -6.92
CA LYS A 16 -0.93 14.03 -7.45
C LYS A 16 -1.09 14.39 -8.94
N LYS A 17 -1.71 13.51 -9.74
CA LYS A 17 -1.82 13.65 -11.20
C LYS A 17 -3.15 14.25 -11.67
N GLY A 18 -3.92 14.89 -10.79
CA GLY A 18 -5.19 15.52 -11.16
C GLY A 18 -6.31 14.54 -11.50
N ASN A 19 -6.15 13.26 -11.17
CA ASN A 19 -7.26 12.30 -11.23
C ASN A 19 -8.35 12.72 -10.23
N ALA A 20 -9.61 12.43 -10.57
CA ALA A 20 -10.75 12.67 -9.68
C ALA A 20 -10.48 12.07 -8.29
N SER A 21 -10.83 12.83 -7.26
CA SER A 21 -10.69 12.39 -5.88
C SER A 21 -11.69 11.27 -5.58
N LYS A 22 -11.27 10.29 -4.80
CA LYS A 22 -12.10 9.14 -4.40
C LYS A 22 -11.59 8.52 -3.10
N PRO A 23 -12.45 7.81 -2.35
CA PRO A 23 -11.99 7.10 -1.18
C PRO A 23 -10.88 6.10 -1.50
N LYS A 24 -9.88 6.03 -0.63
CA LYS A 24 -8.68 5.23 -0.89
C LYS A 24 -8.02 4.77 0.40
N TYR A 25 -7.65 3.50 0.42
CA TYR A 25 -6.72 2.96 1.40
C TYR A 25 -5.28 3.33 1.04
N PHE A 26 -4.43 3.38 2.05
CA PHE A 26 -3.05 3.79 1.94
C PHE A 26 -2.24 2.99 2.94
N ILE A 27 -1.26 2.22 2.48
CA ILE A 27 -0.44 1.39 3.35
C ILE A 27 0.94 2.00 3.46
N VAL A 28 1.34 2.35 4.69
CA VAL A 28 2.66 2.93 4.98
C VAL A 28 3.71 1.82 4.95
N LEU A 29 4.59 1.86 3.97
CA LEU A 29 5.66 0.87 3.78
C LEU A 29 6.93 1.23 4.54
N LYS A 30 7.24 2.53 4.63
CA LYS A 30 8.39 3.06 5.36
C LYS A 30 8.16 4.52 5.73
N SER A 31 8.59 4.92 6.92
CA SER A 31 8.69 6.33 7.30
C SER A 31 10.11 6.84 7.08
N LEU A 32 10.26 7.97 6.40
CA LEU A 32 11.55 8.64 6.14
C LEU A 32 11.74 9.83 7.09
N GLY A 33 11.50 9.58 8.38
CA GLY A 33 11.47 10.60 9.42
C GLY A 33 10.21 11.47 9.33
N GLU A 34 10.33 12.76 9.65
CA GLU A 34 9.20 13.70 9.61
C GLU A 34 8.91 14.27 8.21
N LYS A 35 9.70 13.89 7.19
CA LYS A 35 9.63 14.50 5.85
C LYS A 35 8.63 13.79 4.94
N SER A 36 8.76 12.49 4.76
CA SER A 36 7.97 11.74 3.79
C SER A 36 7.67 10.31 4.22
N LEU A 37 6.59 9.76 3.65
CA LEU A 37 6.17 8.37 3.80
C LEU A 37 6.28 7.67 2.46
N LEU A 38 6.88 6.49 2.45
CA LEU A 38 6.79 5.58 1.32
C LEU A 38 5.54 4.73 1.49
N ALA A 39 4.67 4.69 0.49
CA ALA A 39 3.38 4.03 0.62
C ALA A 39 2.90 3.36 -0.66
N SER A 40 1.98 2.42 -0.50
CA SER A 40 1.24 1.78 -1.58
C SER A 40 -0.24 2.14 -1.51
N LEU A 41 -0.87 2.22 -2.68
CA LEU A 41 -2.29 2.53 -2.85
C LEU A 41 -3.06 1.27 -3.26
N PRO A 42 -3.65 0.51 -2.33
CA PRO A 42 -4.30 -0.75 -2.65
C PRO A 42 -5.49 -0.56 -3.59
N SER A 43 -5.72 -1.52 -4.47
CA SER A 43 -6.78 -1.49 -5.48
C SER A 43 -7.61 -2.77 -5.39
N SER A 44 -8.92 -2.68 -5.58
CA SER A 44 -9.78 -3.86 -5.76
C SER A 44 -9.79 -4.38 -7.20
N LEU A 45 -9.19 -3.63 -8.14
CA LEU A 45 -9.06 -4.04 -9.53
C LEU A 45 -7.86 -4.98 -9.69
N ASN A 46 -8.11 -6.13 -10.32
CA ASN A 46 -7.10 -7.11 -10.71
C ASN A 46 -6.50 -6.74 -12.08
N PHE A 47 -5.20 -6.47 -12.11
CA PHE A 47 -4.41 -6.21 -13.32
C PHE A 47 -3.36 -7.30 -13.57
N CYS A 48 -3.50 -8.47 -12.92
CA CYS A 48 -2.59 -9.59 -13.17
C CYS A 48 -2.70 -10.00 -14.65
N PRO A 49 -1.56 -10.15 -15.35
CA PRO A 49 -1.53 -10.44 -16.79
C PRO A 49 -1.89 -11.90 -17.13
N THR A 50 -2.10 -12.74 -16.13
CA THR A 50 -2.37 -14.17 -16.25
C THR A 50 -3.58 -14.53 -15.41
N ASP A 51 -4.29 -15.58 -15.81
CA ASP A 51 -5.35 -16.22 -15.01
C ASP A 51 -4.75 -16.93 -13.79
N ILE A 52 -4.10 -16.16 -12.92
CA ILE A 52 -3.64 -16.62 -11.62
C ILE A 52 -4.89 -16.70 -10.76
N VAL A 53 -5.55 -17.84 -10.85
CA VAL A 53 -6.65 -18.21 -9.97
C VAL A 53 -6.04 -18.54 -8.61
N ASP A 54 -6.53 -17.89 -7.55
CA ASP A 54 -6.23 -18.20 -6.15
C ASP A 54 -4.78 -18.00 -5.66
N LYS A 55 -4.18 -16.82 -5.88
CA LYS A 55 -2.97 -16.45 -5.11
C LYS A 55 -3.20 -15.26 -4.20
N ASP A 56 -3.11 -15.52 -2.90
CA ASP A 56 -2.78 -14.55 -1.87
C ASP A 56 -1.26 -14.42 -1.71
N GLY A 57 -0.80 -13.25 -1.30
CA GLY A 57 0.63 -12.96 -1.13
C GLY A 57 1.31 -12.45 -2.40
N CYS A 58 2.60 -12.76 -2.56
CA CYS A 58 3.44 -12.15 -3.59
C CYS A 58 3.25 -12.80 -4.96
N ILE A 59 3.04 -11.97 -5.97
CA ILE A 59 3.02 -12.34 -7.39
C ILE A 59 4.09 -11.53 -8.10
N GLU A 60 5.13 -12.22 -8.59
CA GLU A 60 6.16 -11.67 -9.45
C GLU A 60 6.09 -12.40 -10.80
N VAL A 61 5.96 -11.64 -11.89
CA VAL A 61 6.00 -12.15 -13.26
C VAL A 61 7.02 -11.29 -14.02
N PRO A 62 8.32 -11.61 -13.94
CA PRO A 62 9.38 -10.81 -14.53
C PRO A 62 9.22 -10.63 -16.05
N GLU A 63 8.76 -11.67 -16.74
CA GLU A 63 8.55 -11.69 -18.19
C GLU A 63 7.50 -10.67 -18.64
N ALA A 64 6.53 -10.37 -17.77
CA ALA A 64 5.48 -9.39 -18.01
C ALA A 64 5.78 -8.03 -17.36
N CYS A 65 6.97 -7.84 -16.78
CA CYS A 65 7.31 -6.65 -15.99
C CYS A 65 6.25 -6.32 -14.92
N PHE A 66 5.72 -7.37 -14.28
CA PHE A 66 4.61 -7.27 -13.34
C PHE A 66 5.01 -7.72 -11.93
N ASN A 67 4.52 -6.97 -10.94
CA ASN A 67 4.66 -7.28 -9.52
C ASN A 67 3.44 -6.79 -8.74
N CYS A 68 2.87 -7.66 -7.92
CA CYS A 68 1.89 -7.25 -6.93
C CYS A 68 1.92 -8.12 -5.67
N PHE A 69 1.37 -7.58 -4.58
CA PHE A 69 1.06 -8.33 -3.36
C PHE A 69 -0.46 -8.33 -3.17
N VAL A 70 -1.03 -9.51 -2.92
CA VAL A 70 -2.49 -9.71 -2.86
C VAL A 70 -2.92 -10.00 -1.43
N PHE A 71 -3.86 -9.20 -0.93
CA PHE A 71 -4.65 -9.51 0.25
C PHE A 71 -5.96 -10.14 -0.17
N LYS A 72 -6.24 -11.34 0.34
CA LYS A 72 -7.54 -11.98 0.16
C LYS A 72 -8.62 -11.22 0.92
N GLY A 73 -9.72 -10.94 0.25
CA GLY A 73 -10.89 -10.28 0.84
C GLY A 73 -11.43 -11.07 2.03
N LYS A 74 -11.98 -10.36 3.00
CA LYS A 74 -12.59 -10.89 4.24
C LYS A 74 -11.62 -11.71 5.11
N SER A 75 -10.33 -11.71 4.80
CA SER A 75 -9.29 -12.36 5.59
C SER A 75 -8.60 -11.34 6.50
N PRO A 76 -8.49 -11.57 7.82
CA PRO A 76 -7.91 -10.59 8.73
C PRO A 76 -6.44 -10.25 8.40
N VAL A 77 -6.18 -8.98 8.11
CA VAL A 77 -4.84 -8.47 7.76
C VAL A 77 -4.19 -7.66 8.88
N THR A 78 -4.98 -7.05 9.76
CA THR A 78 -4.45 -6.26 10.88
C THR A 78 -4.33 -7.06 12.17
N THR A 79 -3.58 -6.52 13.13
CA THR A 79 -3.48 -7.05 14.51
C THR A 79 -4.82 -7.00 15.26
N SER A 80 -5.69 -6.06 14.91
CA SER A 80 -7.06 -5.92 15.45
C SER A 80 -8.10 -6.83 14.78
N GLY A 81 -7.70 -7.59 13.76
CA GLY A 81 -8.61 -8.49 13.03
C GLY A 81 -9.38 -7.84 11.88
N TRP A 82 -9.12 -6.57 11.56
CA TRP A 82 -9.71 -5.90 10.41
C TRP A 82 -9.25 -6.55 9.09
N CYS A 83 -10.14 -6.54 8.09
CA CYS A 83 -9.92 -7.11 6.77
C CYS A 83 -10.43 -6.19 5.66
N PHE A 84 -9.84 -6.31 4.47
CA PHE A 84 -10.39 -5.67 3.28
C PHE A 84 -11.71 -6.34 2.89
N PRO A 85 -12.71 -5.59 2.40
CA PRO A 85 -14.02 -6.14 2.02
C PRO A 85 -13.96 -7.03 0.77
N MET A 86 -12.98 -6.79 -0.10
CA MET A 86 -12.73 -7.49 -1.37
C MET A 86 -11.25 -7.81 -1.49
N ASP A 87 -10.91 -8.70 -2.42
CA ASP A 87 -9.52 -8.94 -2.82
C ASP A 87 -8.85 -7.61 -3.18
N THR A 88 -7.67 -7.41 -2.63
CA THR A 88 -6.99 -6.12 -2.63
C THR A 88 -5.55 -6.30 -3.07
N TYR A 89 -5.19 -5.61 -4.14
CA TYR A 89 -3.92 -5.73 -4.85
C TYR A 89 -3.05 -4.51 -4.61
N LEU A 90 -1.79 -4.72 -4.24
CA LEU A 90 -0.78 -3.68 -4.11
C LEU A 90 0.24 -3.87 -5.22
N TYR A 91 0.25 -2.95 -6.16
CA TYR A 91 1.16 -3.02 -7.31
C TYR A 91 2.48 -2.33 -6.99
N GLY A 92 3.60 -3.01 -7.23
CA GLY A 92 4.93 -2.46 -6.97
C GLY A 92 5.20 -1.14 -7.72
N GLN A 93 4.59 -0.98 -8.90
CA GLN A 93 4.66 0.24 -9.71
C GLN A 93 3.87 1.42 -9.12
N GLN A 94 2.90 1.16 -8.26
CA GLN A 94 2.05 2.16 -7.60
C GLN A 94 2.59 2.59 -6.23
N ILE A 95 3.76 2.08 -5.84
CA ILE A 95 4.49 2.60 -4.68
C ILE A 95 4.94 4.02 -5.00
N ASP A 96 4.67 4.94 -4.09
CA ASP A 96 5.11 6.32 -4.22
C ASP A 96 5.46 6.94 -2.85
N GLU A 97 6.16 8.06 -2.91
CA GLU A 97 6.62 8.81 -1.75
C GLU A 97 5.75 10.06 -1.55
N TYR A 98 5.22 10.27 -0.36
CA TYR A 98 4.32 11.38 -0.05
C TYR A 98 4.93 12.25 1.05
N GLU A 99 4.94 13.57 0.84
CA GLU A 99 5.40 14.51 1.85
C GLU A 99 4.39 14.60 3.00
N ILE A 100 4.89 14.43 4.22
CA ILE A 100 4.06 14.43 5.43
C ILE A 100 3.42 15.81 5.63
N ALA A 101 4.17 16.88 5.37
CA ALA A 101 3.65 18.24 5.48
C ALA A 101 2.44 18.49 4.56
N ILE A 102 2.54 18.08 3.29
CA ILE A 102 1.45 18.21 2.32
C ILE A 102 0.24 17.37 2.73
N LEU A 103 0.45 16.12 3.15
CA LEU A 103 -0.65 15.27 3.61
C LEU A 103 -1.34 15.85 4.86
N LYS A 104 -0.60 16.48 5.78
CA LYS A 104 -1.19 17.14 6.96
C LYS A 104 -1.93 18.43 6.61
N ASP A 105 -1.51 19.14 5.57
CA ASP A 105 -2.19 20.33 5.08
C ASP A 105 -3.54 19.98 4.43
N ILE A 106 -3.57 18.89 3.65
CA ILE A 106 -4.79 18.40 2.99
C ILE A 106 -5.71 17.66 3.96
N TYR A 107 -5.14 16.88 4.90
CA TYR A 107 -5.88 16.04 5.85
C TYR A 107 -5.46 16.33 7.31
N PRO A 108 -5.83 17.49 7.86
CA PRO A 108 -5.34 17.93 9.17
C PRO A 108 -5.88 17.12 10.36
N VAL A 109 -7.09 16.55 10.27
CA VAL A 109 -7.79 15.97 11.41
C VAL A 109 -8.03 14.46 11.22
N GLU A 110 -7.43 13.65 12.10
CA GLU A 110 -7.73 12.22 12.19
C GLU A 110 -9.16 12.00 12.72
N GLY A 111 -9.89 11.04 12.13
CA GLY A 111 -11.29 10.75 12.41
C GLY A 111 -12.26 11.46 11.46
N LEU A 112 -11.86 12.64 10.96
CA LEU A 112 -12.61 13.45 9.99
C LEU A 112 -12.05 13.28 8.57
N ASP A 113 -10.81 13.70 8.34
CA ASP A 113 -10.19 13.76 7.00
C ASP A 113 -9.54 12.44 6.59
N TYR A 114 -9.04 11.70 7.59
CA TYR A 114 -8.49 10.37 7.41
C TYR A 114 -8.69 9.53 8.66
N ARG A 115 -8.57 8.20 8.53
CA ARG A 115 -8.68 7.27 9.66
C ARG A 115 -7.53 6.28 9.64
N ILE A 116 -6.97 5.98 10.81
CA ILE A 116 -6.08 4.84 10.98
C ILE A 116 -6.96 3.61 11.19
N ILE A 117 -6.97 2.71 10.22
CA ILE A 117 -7.77 1.48 10.25
C ILE A 117 -7.14 0.44 11.19
N GLY A 118 -5.80 0.38 11.19
CA GLY A 118 -5.02 -0.50 12.04
C GLY A 118 -3.68 -0.85 11.40
N THR A 119 -2.87 -1.60 12.15
CA THR A 119 -1.53 -2.03 11.72
C THR A 119 -1.57 -3.44 11.18
N LEU A 120 -0.93 -3.68 10.03
CA LEU A 120 -0.76 -5.00 9.44
C LEU A 120 -0.07 -5.97 10.42
N LYS A 121 -0.45 -7.25 10.36
CA LYS A 121 0.26 -8.31 11.07
C LYS A 121 1.73 -8.34 10.64
N SER A 122 2.64 -8.51 11.59
CA SER A 122 4.09 -8.38 11.35
C SER A 122 4.61 -9.31 10.25
N LEU A 123 4.16 -10.57 10.22
CA LEU A 123 4.53 -11.53 9.17
C LEU A 123 4.04 -11.08 7.79
N LEU A 124 2.78 -10.64 7.72
CA LEU A 124 2.16 -10.19 6.49
C LEU A 124 2.84 -8.92 5.95
N PHE A 125 3.19 -7.98 6.83
CA PHE A 125 3.95 -6.79 6.48
C PHE A 125 5.37 -7.13 5.99
N HIS A 126 6.04 -8.09 6.65
CA HIS A 126 7.35 -8.58 6.23
C HIS A 126 7.30 -9.21 4.83
N ASP A 127 6.36 -10.12 4.59
CA ASP A 127 6.20 -10.81 3.30
C ASP A 127 5.88 -9.82 2.17
N MET A 128 5.04 -8.83 2.45
CA MET A 128 4.74 -7.74 1.54
C MET A 128 5.98 -6.90 1.21
N LYS A 129 6.77 -6.47 2.21
CA LYS A 129 8.02 -5.74 1.96
C LYS A 129 9.00 -6.58 1.14
N LYS A 130 9.16 -7.86 1.48
CA LYS A 130 10.04 -8.78 0.76
C LYS A 130 9.64 -8.95 -0.70
N CYS A 131 8.33 -9.02 -0.97
CA CYS A 131 7.80 -9.05 -2.33
C CYS A 131 8.27 -7.86 -3.17
N PHE A 132 8.17 -6.64 -2.61
CA PHE A 132 8.58 -5.43 -3.30
C PHE A 132 10.10 -5.26 -3.42
N ILE A 133 10.85 -5.63 -2.38
CA ILE A 133 12.32 -5.57 -2.39
C ILE A 133 12.92 -6.45 -3.48
N ASN A 134 12.33 -7.62 -3.72
CA ASN A 134 12.88 -8.59 -4.67
C ASN A 134 12.43 -8.34 -6.11
N SER A 135 11.44 -7.47 -6.34
CA SER A 135 10.90 -7.23 -7.67
C SER A 135 11.73 -6.25 -8.49
N ALA A 136 12.07 -6.63 -9.72
CA ALA A 136 12.72 -5.73 -10.68
C ALA A 136 11.85 -4.51 -11.03
N ASN A 137 10.52 -4.64 -10.90
CA ASN A 137 9.51 -3.65 -11.29
C ASN A 137 9.30 -2.52 -10.28
N VAL A 138 9.78 -2.69 -9.04
CA VAL A 138 9.78 -1.63 -8.04
C VAL A 138 10.97 -0.70 -8.28
N LYS A 139 10.76 0.62 -8.28
CA LYS A 139 11.84 1.59 -8.51
C LYS A 139 13.02 1.31 -7.57
N ARG A 140 14.25 1.30 -8.11
CA ARG A 140 15.48 1.00 -7.35
C ARG A 140 15.61 1.82 -6.06
N LYS A 141 15.21 3.10 -6.08
CA LYS A 141 15.22 3.95 -4.88
C LYS A 141 14.33 3.40 -3.76
N PHE A 142 13.13 2.91 -4.10
CA PHE A 142 12.18 2.36 -3.13
C PHE A 142 12.64 1.01 -2.59
N ARG A 143 13.22 0.14 -3.43
CA ARG A 143 13.84 -1.10 -2.95
C ARG A 143 14.89 -0.84 -1.88
N LYS A 144 15.84 0.09 -2.14
CA LYS A 144 16.88 0.46 -1.17
C LYS A 144 16.30 0.98 0.14
N LEU A 145 15.28 1.83 0.07
CA LEU A 145 14.58 2.32 1.26
C LEU A 145 13.92 1.18 2.03
N LEU A 146 13.24 0.24 1.37
CA LEU A 146 12.58 -0.88 2.04
C LEU A 146 13.54 -1.90 2.65
N SER A 147 14.75 -2.04 2.10
CA SER A 147 15.80 -2.94 2.59
C SER A 147 16.63 -2.39 3.75
N SER A 148 16.46 -1.11 4.11
CA SER A 148 17.10 -0.49 5.27
C SER A 148 16.20 -0.53 6.49
#